data_AF-A0AAQ3JPP8-F1
#
_entry.id   AF-A0AAQ3JPP8-F1
#
_cell.length_a   1.000
_cell.length_b   1.000
_cell.length_c   1.000
_cell.angle_alpha   90.00
_cell.angle_beta   90.00
_cell.angle_gamma   90.00
#
_symmetry.space_group_name_H-M   'P 1'
#
loop_
_entity.id
_entity.type
_entity.pdbx_description
1 polymer ?
#
loop_
_entity_poly.entity_id
_entity_poly.type
_entity_poly.pdbx_seq_one_letter_code
_entity_poly.pdbx_strand_id
1 'polypeptide(L)'
;MDFRFFSLGNFWAIVSSLATPRQAQGILKLIEDKWDDLVGNMPFKICYPALEYEEWRIITGSDPKNTPWSYHNGGSWPTLLWQFTLACIKMGRPELAQKAVELAEKSRYMKKKTSSIKT
;
A
#
# COMPACT_ATOMS: atom_id res chain seq x y z
N MET A 1 -1.93 6.09 21.07
CA MET A 1 -2.80 5.70 19.94
C MET A 1 -1.92 5.63 18.70
N ASP A 2 -2.02 4.56 17.90
CA ASP A 2 -1.22 4.41 16.67
C ASP A 2 -1.94 5.11 15.51
N PHE A 3 -1.26 6.06 14.87
CA PHE A 3 -1.80 6.87 13.77
C PHE A 3 -1.34 6.41 12.39
N ARG A 4 -0.57 5.31 12.30
CA ARG A 4 -0.15 4.77 11.01
C ARG A 4 -1.36 4.37 10.18
N PHE A 5 -1.27 4.63 8.88
CA PHE A 5 -2.26 4.15 7.92
C PHE A 5 -1.99 2.67 7.63
N PHE A 6 -2.98 1.81 7.80
CA PHE A 6 -2.89 0.38 7.46
C PHE A 6 -3.80 0.06 6.28
N SER A 7 -3.21 -0.36 5.15
CA SER A 7 -3.93 -0.53 3.88
C SER A 7 -5.00 -1.60 3.94
N LEU A 8 -4.67 -2.79 4.44
CA LEU A 8 -5.61 -3.93 4.48
C LEU A 8 -6.87 -3.60 5.29
N GLY A 9 -6.72 -2.97 6.46
CA GLY A 9 -7.84 -2.58 7.32
C GLY A 9 -8.75 -1.56 6.66
N ASN A 10 -8.17 -0.53 6.03
CA ASN A 10 -8.93 0.50 5.32
C ASN A 10 -9.67 -0.08 4.10
N PHE A 11 -9.04 -0.97 3.33
CA PHE A 11 -9.69 -1.60 2.17
C PHE A 11 -10.87 -2.47 2.61
N TRP A 12 -10.68 -3.31 3.63
CA TRP A 12 -11.78 -4.13 4.15
C TRP A 12 -12.88 -3.32 4.82
N ALA A 13 -12.56 -2.18 5.44
CA ALA A 13 -13.58 -1.29 5.98
C ALA A 13 -14.50 -0.76 4.87
N ILE A 14 -13.97 -0.47 3.67
CA ILE A 14 -14.77 -0.13 2.49
C ILE A 14 -15.57 -1.36 2.03
N VAL A 15 -14.90 -2.49 1.77
CA VAL A 15 -15.52 -3.68 1.17
C VAL A 15 -16.64 -4.26 2.05
N SER A 16 -16.49 -4.25 3.38
CA SER A 16 -17.49 -4.77 4.32
C SER A 16 -18.63 -3.79 4.66
N SER A 17 -18.59 -2.56 4.13
CA SER A 17 -19.52 -1.46 4.50
C SER A 17 -19.38 -0.98 5.96
N LEU A 18 -18.25 -1.28 6.62
CA LEU A 18 -17.97 -0.73 7.95
C LEU A 18 -17.72 0.78 7.90
N ALA A 19 -17.01 1.24 6.86
CA ALA A 19 -16.85 2.65 6.59
C ALA A 19 -18.13 3.23 5.98
N THR A 20 -18.60 4.37 6.50
CA THR A 20 -19.66 5.15 5.86
C THR A 20 -19.23 5.59 4.45
N PRO A 21 -20.16 5.91 3.53
CA PRO A 21 -19.81 6.38 2.19
C PRO A 21 -18.83 7.55 2.18
N ARG A 22 -19.00 8.51 3.11
CA ARG A 22 -18.09 9.65 3.29
C ARG A 22 -16.69 9.21 3.71
N GLN A 23 -16.57 8.27 4.65
CA GLN A 23 -15.27 7.74 5.09
C GLN A 23 -14.60 6.94 3.97
N ALA A 24 -15.35 6.09 3.26
CA ALA A 24 -14.83 5.31 2.14
C ALA A 24 -14.29 6.20 1.02
N GLN A 25 -15.03 7.25 0.66
CA GLN A 25 -14.55 8.26 -0.28
C GLN A 25 -13.31 8.99 0.24
N GLY A 26 -13.28 9.32 1.54
CA GLY A 26 -12.12 9.93 2.19
C GLY A 26 -10.86 9.06 2.13
N ILE A 27 -10.99 7.75 2.35
CA ILE A 27 -9.90 6.78 2.24
C ILE A 27 -9.35 6.73 0.80
N LEU A 28 -10.22 6.58 -0.20
CA LEU A 28 -9.79 6.54 -1.61
C LEU A 28 -9.16 7.87 -2.03
N LYS A 29 -9.72 9.00 -1.60
CA LYS A 29 -9.15 10.33 -1.84
C LYS A 29 -7.78 10.48 -1.18
N LEU A 30 -7.59 10.00 0.05
CA LEU A 30 -6.29 10.02 0.71
C LEU A 30 -5.24 9.24 -0.07
N ILE A 31 -5.59 8.05 -0.59
CA ILE A 31 -4.68 7.23 -1.40
C ILE A 31 -4.32 7.93 -2.70
N GLU A 32 -5.29 8.60 -3.33
CA GLU A 32 -5.07 9.40 -4.54
C GLU A 32 -4.17 10.62 -4.27
N ASP A 33 -4.45 11.37 -3.21
CA ASP A 33 -3.70 12.57 -2.82
C ASP A 33 -2.28 12.25 -2.29
N LYS A 34 -2.08 11.06 -1.72
CA LYS A 34 -0.81 10.56 -1.16
C LYS A 34 -0.28 9.33 -1.90
N TRP A 35 -0.45 9.33 -3.21
CA TRP A 35 -0.11 8.20 -4.08
C TRP A 35 1.36 7.77 -3.93
N ASP A 36 2.29 8.72 -3.92
CA ASP A 36 3.73 8.42 -3.84
C ASP A 36 4.13 7.78 -2.50
N ASP A 37 3.44 8.15 -1.41
CA ASP A 37 3.69 7.60 -0.08
C ASP A 37 3.07 6.22 0.09
N LEU A 38 1.79 6.05 -0.30
CA LEU A 38 1.00 4.85 -0.02
C LEU A 38 1.10 3.77 -1.11
N VAL A 39 1.42 4.17 -2.34
CA VAL A 39 1.59 3.28 -3.50
C VAL A 39 3.05 3.26 -3.96
N GLY A 40 3.66 4.45 -4.08
CA GLY A 40 5.03 4.61 -4.57
C GLY A 40 5.24 3.94 -5.93
N ASN A 41 6.38 3.27 -6.10
CA ASN A 41 6.69 2.51 -7.32
C ASN A 41 6.07 1.10 -7.35
N MET A 42 5.41 0.66 -6.27
CA MET A 42 4.83 -0.68 -6.21
C MET A 42 3.63 -0.71 -5.25
N PRO A 43 2.39 -0.84 -5.74
CA PRO A 43 1.22 -1.04 -4.89
C PRO A 43 1.36 -2.28 -3.99
N PHE A 44 0.94 -2.27 -2.73
CA PHE A 44 0.65 -1.11 -1.85
C PHE A 44 1.56 -1.19 -0.63
N LYS A 45 1.85 -0.06 0.00
CA LYS A 45 2.44 -0.08 1.34
C LYS A 45 1.52 -0.82 2.30
N ILE A 46 2.04 -1.76 3.08
CA ILE A 46 1.25 -2.45 4.10
C ILE A 46 0.82 -1.50 5.22
N CYS A 47 1.72 -0.60 5.61
CA CYS A 47 1.46 0.52 6.50
C CYS A 47 2.32 1.73 6.15
N TYR A 48 1.96 2.92 6.65
CA TYR A 48 2.72 4.16 6.50
C TYR A 48 2.55 5.09 7.71
N PRO A 49 3.61 5.78 8.18
CA PRO A 49 5.02 5.60 7.79
C PRO A 49 5.63 4.32 8.39
N ALA A 50 6.88 4.02 8.00
CA ALA A 50 7.69 3.04 8.71
C ALA A 50 8.16 3.60 10.07
N LEU A 51 8.39 2.70 11.02
CA LEU A 51 9.08 2.99 12.27
C LEU A 51 10.58 3.09 11.98
N GLU A 52 11.23 4.10 12.54
CA GLU A 52 12.66 4.36 12.38
C GLU A 52 13.35 4.56 13.74
N TYR A 53 14.68 4.50 13.77
CA TYR A 53 15.51 4.77 14.95
C TYR A 53 15.01 4.08 16.25
N GLU A 54 14.75 4.87 17.30
CA GLU A 54 14.29 4.37 18.60
C GLU A 54 12.89 3.74 18.53
N GLU A 55 11.99 4.24 17.68
CA GLU A 55 10.67 3.63 17.51
C GLU A 55 10.79 2.23 16.93
N TRP A 56 11.65 2.05 15.93
CA TRP A 56 11.95 0.71 15.39
C TRP A 56 12.57 -0.17 16.48
N ARG A 57 13.60 0.30 17.20
CA ARG A 57 14.27 -0.48 18.26
C ARG A 57 13.29 -0.93 19.34
N ILE A 58 12.45 -0.02 19.82
CA ILE A 58 11.54 -0.26 20.96
C ILE A 58 10.32 -1.08 20.52
N ILE A 59 9.62 -0.70 19.45
CA ILE A 59 8.35 -1.32 19.06
C ILE A 59 8.58 -2.68 18.40
N THR A 60 9.62 -2.83 17.59
CA THR A 60 9.90 -4.10 16.91
C THR A 60 10.81 -5.02 17.71
N GLY A 61 11.42 -4.54 18.80
CA GLY A 61 12.46 -5.27 19.51
C GLY A 61 13.75 -5.40 18.69
N SER A 62 14.04 -4.42 17.84
CA SER A 62 15.16 -4.43 16.87
C SER A 62 15.10 -5.62 15.90
N ASP A 63 13.90 -5.98 15.42
CA ASP A 63 13.71 -7.11 14.50
C ASP A 63 14.38 -6.84 13.14
N PRO A 64 15.41 -7.60 12.76
CA PRO A 64 16.18 -7.37 11.54
C PRO A 64 15.39 -7.64 10.25
N LYS A 65 14.25 -8.34 10.33
CA LYS A 65 13.37 -8.56 9.16
C LYS A 65 12.50 -7.34 8.86
N ASN A 66 12.20 -6.54 9.89
CA ASN A 66 11.30 -5.40 9.84
C ASN A 66 12.06 -4.07 9.94
N THR A 67 13.23 -3.97 9.29
CA THR A 67 13.95 -2.71 9.12
C THR A 67 13.06 -1.64 8.47
N PRO A 68 13.37 -0.33 8.64
CA PRO A 68 12.61 0.73 8.02
C PRO A 68 12.33 0.48 6.53
N TRP A 69 11.06 0.59 6.15
CA TRP A 69 10.56 0.39 4.79
C TRP A 69 10.67 -1.04 4.24
N SER A 70 10.88 -2.03 5.12
CA SER A 70 10.98 -3.44 4.78
C SER A 70 9.86 -4.27 5.39
N TYR A 71 9.50 -5.35 4.70
CA TYR A 71 8.55 -6.37 5.16
C TYR A 71 7.27 -5.77 5.78
N HIS A 72 6.96 -6.01 7.07
CA HIS A 72 5.76 -5.45 7.71
C HIS A 72 5.91 -3.98 8.10
N ASN A 73 7.12 -3.44 8.16
CA ASN A 73 7.40 -2.07 8.57
C ASN A 73 7.49 -1.12 7.37
N GLY A 74 6.36 -0.91 6.67
CA GLY A 74 6.30 -0.01 5.51
C GLY A 74 6.81 -0.61 4.20
N GLY A 75 6.87 -1.94 4.09
CA GLY A 75 7.13 -2.63 2.82
C GLY A 75 5.96 -2.50 1.84
N SER A 76 6.25 -2.62 0.54
CA SER A 76 5.24 -2.72 -0.52
C SER A 76 4.83 -4.17 -0.78
N TRP A 77 3.54 -4.48 -0.70
CA TRP A 77 2.95 -5.82 -0.78
C TRP A 77 2.00 -5.90 -1.99
N PRO A 78 2.43 -6.48 -3.13
CA PRO A 78 1.58 -6.62 -4.32
C PRO A 78 0.29 -7.41 -4.09
N THR A 79 0.26 -8.29 -3.09
CA THR A 79 -0.96 -9.04 -2.72
C THR A 79 -2.12 -8.13 -2.31
N LEU A 80 -1.86 -6.89 -1.86
CA LEU A 80 -2.89 -5.93 -1.45
C LEU A 80 -3.67 -5.33 -2.64
N LEU A 81 -3.18 -5.54 -3.87
CA LEU A 81 -3.77 -4.96 -5.07
C LEU A 81 -5.21 -5.42 -5.30
N TRP A 82 -5.53 -6.69 -5.05
CA TRP A 82 -6.87 -7.19 -5.32
C TRP A 82 -7.92 -6.67 -4.33
N GLN A 83 -7.58 -6.48 -3.05
CA GLN A 83 -8.48 -5.87 -2.06
C GLN A 83 -8.73 -4.40 -2.40
N PHE A 84 -7.69 -3.68 -2.82
CA PHE A 84 -7.85 -2.31 -3.31
C PHE A 84 -8.76 -2.24 -4.54
N THR A 85 -8.59 -3.17 -5.50
CA THR A 85 -9.46 -3.27 -6.67
C THR A 85 -10.91 -3.51 -6.28
N LEU A 86 -11.20 -4.40 -5.32
CA LEU A 86 -12.55 -4.60 -4.80
C LEU A 86 -13.14 -3.32 -4.18
N ALA A 87 -12.35 -2.60 -3.37
CA ALA A 87 -12.78 -1.35 -2.77
C ALA A 87 -13.11 -0.29 -3.83
N CYS A 88 -12.28 -0.19 -4.88
CA CYS A 88 -12.50 0.72 -6.01
C CYS A 88 -13.77 0.37 -6.79
N ILE A 89 -13.99 -0.91 -7.13
CA ILE A 89 -15.21 -1.36 -7.83
C ILE A 89 -16.45 -1.04 -7.01
N LYS A 90 -16.43 -1.36 -5.71
CA LYS A 90 -17.55 -1.07 -4.80
C LYS A 90 -17.90 0.42 -4.75
N MET A 91 -16.88 1.28 -4.84
CA MET A 91 -17.05 2.73 -4.80
C MET A 91 -17.24 3.38 -6.18
N GLY A 92 -17.34 2.60 -7.26
CA GLY A 92 -17.51 3.13 -8.62
C GLY A 92 -16.29 3.93 -9.11
N ARG A 93 -15.08 3.56 -8.67
CA ARG A 93 -13.79 4.19 -9.02
C ARG A 93 -12.84 3.22 -9.76
N PRO A 94 -13.27 2.50 -10.82
CA PRO A 94 -12.45 1.49 -11.48
C PRO A 94 -11.15 2.05 -12.10
N GLU A 95 -11.12 3.31 -12.49
CA GLU A 95 -9.95 3.99 -13.06
C GLU A 95 -8.78 4.05 -12.07
N LEU A 96 -9.08 4.17 -10.77
CA LEU A 96 -8.04 4.20 -9.73
C LEU A 96 -7.40 2.82 -9.54
N ALA A 97 -8.20 1.75 -9.65
CA ALA A 97 -7.70 0.38 -9.67
C ALA A 97 -6.85 0.12 -10.91
N GLN A 98 -7.30 0.56 -12.09
CA GLN A 98 -6.55 0.42 -13.34
C GLN A 98 -5.18 1.11 -13.25
N LYS A 99 -5.13 2.35 -12.73
CA LYS A 99 -3.87 3.06 -12.48
C LYS A 99 -2.89 2.25 -11.61
N ALA A 100 -3.38 1.60 -10.55
CA ALA A 100 -2.55 0.74 -9.69
C ALA A 100 -2.06 -0.52 -10.42
N VAL A 101 -2.93 -1.17 -11.22
CA VAL A 101 -2.57 -2.36 -12.02
C VAL A 101 -1.49 -2.01 -13.04
N GLU A 102 -1.68 -0.93 -13.81
CA GLU A 102 -0.70 -0.49 -14.82
C GLU A 102 0.67 -0.20 -14.21
N LEU A 103 0.69 0.43 -13.04
CA LEU A 103 1.93 0.67 -12.29
C LEU A 103 2.61 -0.65 -11.89
N ALA A 104 1.83 -1.65 -11.44
CA ALA A 104 2.36 -2.95 -11.07
C ALA A 104 2.97 -3.70 -12.26
N GLU A 105 2.31 -3.66 -13.41
CA GLU A 105 2.78 -4.26 -14.65
C GLU A 105 4.07 -3.60 -15.16
N LYS A 106 4.09 -2.26 -15.21
CA LYS A 106 5.28 -1.48 -15.61
C LYS A 106 6.48 -1.80 -14.72
N SER A 107 6.27 -1.86 -13.41
CA SER A 107 7.34 -2.14 -12.43
C SER A 107 7.91 -3.55 -12.58
N ARG A 108 7.06 -4.54 -12.92
CA ARG A 108 7.50 -5.90 -13.26
C ARG A 108 8.33 -5.92 -14.55
N TYR A 109 7.90 -5.21 -15.58
CA TYR A 109 8.60 -5.16 -16.87
C TYR A 109 10.01 -4.55 -16.74
N MET A 110 10.14 -3.42 -16.02
CA MET A 110 11.42 -2.77 -15.78
C MET A 110 12.41 -3.65 -15.01
N LYS A 111 11.93 -4.41 -14.02
CA LYS A 111 12.74 -5.40 -13.29
C LYS A 111 13.28 -6.49 -14.22
N LYS A 112 12.44 -7.05 -15.10
CA LYS A 112 12.84 -8.08 -16.08
C LYS A 112 13.91 -7.58 -17.06
N LYS A 113 13.76 -6.35 -17.57
CA LYS A 113 14.74 -5.76 -18.50
C LYS A 113 16.10 -5.56 -17.83
N THR A 114 16.10 -5.10 -16.58
CA THR A 114 17.34 -4.87 -15.82
C THR A 114 18.08 -6.18 -15.51
N SER A 115 17.36 -7.27 -15.23
CA SER A 115 17.98 -8.59 -15.03
C SER A 115 18.57 -9.19 -16.31
N SER A 116 17.97 -8.92 -17.48
CA SER A 116 18.45 -9.44 -18.78
C SER A 116 19.70 -8.72 -19.30
N ILE A 117 20.05 -7.55 -18.78
CA ILE A 117 21.25 -6.78 -19.18
C ILE A 117 22.47 -7.16 -18.31
N LYS A 118 22.25 -7.88 -17.20
CA LYS A 118 23.29 -8.28 -16.24
C LYS A 118 23.75 -9.74 -16.40
N THR A 119 23.38 -10.40 -17.49
CA THR A 119 23.80 -11.76 -17.90
C THR A 119 24.37 -11.69 -19.30
#